data_AF-A0A351BKC1-F1
#
_entry.id   AF-A0A351BKC1-F1
#
_cell.length_a   1.000
_cell.length_b   1.000
_cell.length_c   1.000
_cell.angle_alpha   90.00
_cell.angle_beta   90.00
_cell.angle_gamma   90.00
#
_symmetry.space_group_name_H-M   'P 1'
#
loop_
_entity.id
_entity.type
_entity.pdbx_description
1 polymer ?
#
loop_
_entity_poly.entity_id
_entity_poly.type
_entity_poly.pdbx_seq_one_letter_code
_entity_poly.pdbx_strand_id
1 'polypeptide(L)' 'MLTLTPLPKIDLRDAHAIRRELGSVYRDMRAGRLASQDGTRLAYVLDMIRKAYETAVLAERLELLERTITPRKD' A
#
# COMPACT_ATOMS: atom_id res chain seq x y z
N MET A 1 -27.40 -23.84 4.71
CA MET A 1 -27.15 -22.39 4.72
C MET A 1 -25.69 -22.13 4.37
N LEU A 2 -25.40 -21.33 3.35
CA LEU A 2 -24.04 -20.90 3.03
C LEU A 2 -23.67 -19.76 3.98
N THR A 3 -22.78 -20.02 4.93
CA THR A 3 -22.21 -18.99 5.79
C THR A 3 -21.18 -18.19 4.99
N LEU A 4 -21.46 -16.92 4.70
CA LEU A 4 -20.50 -16.00 4.13
C LEU A 4 -19.42 -15.72 5.18
N THR A 5 -18.30 -16.43 5.10
CA THR A 5 -17.13 -16.13 5.94
C THR A 5 -16.61 -14.75 5.51
N PRO A 6 -16.55 -13.75 6.41
CA PRO A 6 -16.04 -12.44 6.04
C PRO A 6 -14.59 -12.59 5.58
N LEU A 7 -14.29 -12.03 4.41
CA LEU A 7 -12.93 -11.97 3.88
C LEU A 7 -12.06 -11.23 4.91
N PRO A 8 -10.85 -11.74 5.21
CA PRO A 8 -9.91 -11.03 6.07
C PRO A 8 -9.72 -9.59 5.55
N LYS A 9 -9.80 -8.61 6.45
CA LYS A 9 -9.54 -7.20 6.07
C LYS A 9 -8.09 -7.06 5.61
N ILE A 10 -7.90 -6.44 4.45
CA ILE A 10 -6.58 -6.06 3.94
C ILE A 10 -6.08 -4.83 4.72
N ASP A 11 -4.90 -4.92 5.34
CA ASP A 11 -4.31 -3.80 6.09
C ASP A 11 -3.63 -2.79 5.14
N LEU A 12 -4.28 -1.64 4.93
CA LEU A 12 -3.85 -0.58 4.00
C LEU A 12 -3.49 0.75 4.70
N ARG A 13 -3.28 0.74 6.02
CA ARG A 13 -3.12 1.98 6.81
C ARG A 13 -1.84 2.78 6.53
N ASP A 14 -0.78 2.10 6.08
CA ASP A 14 0.52 2.70 5.79
C ASP A 14 1.31 1.87 4.76
N ALA A 15 2.39 2.43 4.22
CA ALA A 15 3.24 1.76 3.24
C ALA A 15 3.93 0.47 3.76
N HIS A 16 4.15 0.33 5.07
CA HIS A 16 4.70 -0.91 5.65
C HIS A 16 3.65 -2.02 5.70
N ALA A 17 2.40 -1.70 6.06
CA ALA A 17 1.27 -2.61 6.04
C ALA A 17 1.02 -3.14 4.62
N ILE A 18 0.98 -2.25 3.64
CA ILE A 18 0.75 -2.63 2.24
C ILE A 18 1.89 -3.54 1.72
N ARG A 19 3.14 -3.30 2.14
CA ARG A 19 4.27 -4.19 1.81
C ARG A 19 4.12 -5.59 2.42
N ARG A 20 3.58 -5.71 3.63
CA ARG A 20 3.29 -7.02 4.24
C ARG A 20 2.21 -7.76 3.46
N GLU A 21 1.17 -7.05 3.04
CA GLU A 21 0.10 -7.61 2.21
C GLU A 21 0.64 -8.10 0.85
N LEU A 22 1.47 -7.30 0.17
CA LEU A 22 2.19 -7.74 -1.05
C LEU A 22 2.98 -9.04 -0.83
N GLY A 23 3.70 -9.14 0.29
CA GLY A 23 4.40 -10.37 0.67
C GLY A 23 3.47 -11.55 0.95
N SER A 24 2.26 -11.31 1.46
CA SER A 24 1.23 -12.33 1.62
C SER A 24 0.74 -12.84 0.26
N VAL A 25 0.39 -11.92 -0.65
CA VAL A 25 -0.04 -12.25 -2.02
C VAL A 25 1.00 -13.11 -2.74
N TYR A 26 2.29 -12.73 -2.65
CA TYR A 26 3.38 -13.53 -3.21
C TYR A 26 3.44 -14.93 -2.62
N ARG A 27 3.32 -15.07 -1.28
CA ARG A 27 3.35 -16.38 -0.61
C ARG A 27 2.16 -17.25 -1.01
N ASP A 28 0.98 -16.67 -1.17
CA ASP A 28 -0.23 -17.39 -1.60
C ASP A 28 -0.13 -17.86 -3.05
N MET A 29 0.42 -17.02 -3.93
CA MET A 29 0.74 -17.42 -5.31
C MET A 29 1.77 -18.55 -5.34
N ARG A 30 2.87 -18.41 -4.59
CA ARG A 30 3.94 -19.41 -4.53
C ARG A 30 3.45 -20.76 -3.97
N ALA A 31 2.49 -20.72 -3.05
CA ALA A 31 1.88 -21.92 -2.48
C ALA A 31 0.73 -22.49 -3.33
N GLY A 32 0.39 -21.88 -4.46
CA GLY A 32 -0.73 -22.31 -5.32
C GLY A 32 -2.12 -22.07 -4.70
N ARG A 33 -2.21 -21.28 -3.62
CA ARG A 33 -3.49 -20.91 -2.99
C ARG A 33 -4.21 -19.80 -3.73
N LEU A 34 -3.47 -19.01 -4.51
CA LEU A 34 -3.99 -17.92 -5.34
C LEU A 34 -3.48 -18.09 -6.76
N ALA A 35 -4.39 -18.03 -7.73
CA ALA A 35 -4.01 -18.10 -9.13
C ALA A 35 -3.08 -16.92 -9.48
N SER A 36 -2.01 -17.20 -10.24
CA SER A 36 -0.98 -16.19 -10.51
C SER A 36 -1.53 -14.94 -11.19
N GLN A 37 -2.53 -15.08 -12.05
CA GLN A 37 -3.19 -13.95 -12.71
C GLN A 37 -3.91 -13.04 -11.70
N ASP A 38 -4.69 -13.63 -10.80
CA ASP A 38 -5.43 -12.89 -9.77
C ASP A 38 -4.47 -12.25 -8.76
N GLY A 39 -3.44 -12.99 -8.34
CA GLY A 39 -2.41 -12.47 -7.44
C GLY A 39 -1.59 -11.33 -8.07
N THR A 40 -1.28 -11.40 -9.36
CA THR A 40 -0.60 -10.30 -10.06
C THR A 40 -1.47 -9.05 -10.11
N ARG A 41 -2.77 -9.20 -10.39
CA ARG A 41 -3.72 -8.07 -10.37
C ARG A 41 -3.83 -7.45 -8.98
N LEU A 42 -3.92 -8.28 -7.95
CA LEU A 42 -3.99 -7.81 -6.56
C LEU A 42 -2.70 -7.08 -6.16
N ALA A 43 -1.53 -7.66 -6.48
CA ALA A 43 -0.25 -7.04 -6.20
C ALA A 43 -0.10 -5.69 -6.91
N TYR A 44 -0.56 -5.57 -8.16
CA TYR A 44 -0.56 -4.31 -8.89
C TYR A 44 -1.37 -3.22 -8.17
N VAL A 45 -2.60 -3.53 -7.73
CA VAL A 45 -3.44 -2.58 -7.00
C VAL A 45 -2.79 -2.17 -5.67
N LEU A 46 -2.26 -3.14 -4.91
CA LEU A 46 -1.55 -2.85 -3.66
C LEU A 46 -0.33 -1.95 -3.88
N ASP A 47 0.45 -2.18 -4.94
CA ASP A 47 1.60 -1.34 -5.26
C ASP A 47 1.18 0.09 -5.67
N MET A 48 0.07 0.26 -6.39
CA MET A 48 -0.47 1.59 -6.68
C MET A 48 -0.84 2.36 -5.40
N ILE A 49 -1.48 1.69 -4.45
CA ILE A 49 -1.86 2.30 -3.16
C ILE A 49 -0.60 2.67 -2.36
N ARG A 50 0.40 1.76 -2.33
CA ARG A 50 1.69 2.02 -1.67
C ARG A 50 2.37 3.27 -2.27
N LYS A 51 2.42 3.37 -3.60
CA LYS A 51 3.00 4.53 -4.30
C LYS A 51 2.27 5.82 -3.98
N ALA A 52 0.94 5.81 -3.95
CA ALA A 52 0.15 6.98 -3.59
C ALA A 52 0.45 7.46 -2.16
N TYR A 53 0.55 6.52 -1.20
CA TYR A 53 0.91 6.83 0.18
C TYR A 53 2.31 7.44 0.29
N GLU A 54 3.31 6.80 -0.33
CA GLU A 54 4.69 7.30 -0.34
C GLU A 54 4.78 8.68 -0.99
N THR A 55 4.03 8.91 -2.06
CA THR A 55 3.97 10.21 -2.75
C THR A 55 3.39 11.30 -1.84
N ALA A 56 2.30 11.00 -1.13
CA ALA A 56 1.68 11.94 -0.20
C ALA A 56 2.63 12.31 0.96
N VAL A 57 3.31 11.32 1.55
CA VAL A 57 4.29 11.55 2.62
C VAL A 57 5.48 12.37 2.13
N LEU A 58 5.97 12.11 0.91
CA LEU A 58 7.06 12.90 0.33
C LEU A 58 6.63 14.34 0.05
N ALA A 59 5.42 14.55 -0.48
CA ALA A 59 4.87 15.88 -0.72
C ALA A 59 4.74 16.69 0.59
N GLU A 60 4.21 16.06 1.65
CA GLU A 60 4.09 16.69 2.97
C GLU A 60 5.47 17.09 3.53
N ARG A 61 6.47 16.21 3.42
CA ARG A 61 7.84 16.50 3.87
C ARG A 61 8.48 17.63 3.06
N LEU A 62 8.25 17.68 1.75
CA LEU A 62 8.73 18.77 0.89
C LEU A 62 8.11 20.10 1.30
N GLU A 63 6.79 20.14 1.53
CA GLU A 63 6.10 21.36 1.98
C GLU A 63 6.66 21.87 3.32
N LEU A 64 6.92 20.97 4.28
CA LEU A 64 7.53 21.34 5.57
C LEU A 64 8.94 21.94 5.39
N LEU A 65 9.74 21.39 4.48
CA LEU A 65 11.06 21.91 4.17
C LEU A 65 10.98 23.28 3.50
N GLU A 66 10.11 23.45 2.50
CA GLU A 66 9.89 24.71 1.79
C GLU A 66 9.44 25.84 2.74
N ARG A 67 8.56 25.53 3.70
CA ARG A 67 8.14 26.46 4.76
C ARG A 67 9.27 26.85 5.71
N THR A 68 10.23 25.96 5.94
CA THR A 68 11.38 26.21 6.82
C THR A 68 12.48 27.00 6.10
N ILE A 69 12.64 26.77 4.79
CA ILE A 69 13.70 27.36 3.97
C ILE A 69 13.31 28.74 3.42
N THR A 70 12.02 29.00 3.18
CA THR A 70 11.57 30.33 2.73
C THR A 70 11.81 31.33 3.88
N PRO A 71 12.79 32.24 3.77
CA PRO A 71 13.04 33.20 4.83
C PRO A 71 11.80 34.07 4.99
N ARG A 72 11.40 34.32 6.25
CA ARG A 72 10.44 35.36 6.57
C ARG A 72 11.01 36.65 5.96
N LYS A 73 10.41 37.11 4.87
CA LYS A 73 10.67 38.45 4.33
C LYS A 73 10.14 39.42 5.38
N ASP A 74 11.04 39.90 6.24
CA ASP A 74 10.87 41.13 7.00
C ASP A 74 10.98 42.33 6.06
#